data_AF-A0A371SBR9-F1
#
_entry.id   AF-A0A371SBR9-F1
#
_cell.length_a   1.000
_cell.length_b   1.000
_cell.length_c   1.000
_cell.angle_alpha   90.00
_cell.angle_beta   90.00
_cell.angle_gamma   90.00
#
_symmetry.space_group_name_H-M   'P 1'
#
loop_
_entity.id
_entity.type
_entity.pdbx_description
1 polymer ?
#
loop_
_entity_poly.entity_id
_entity_poly.type
_entity_poly.pdbx_seq_one_letter_code
_entity_poly.pdbx_strand_id
1 'polypeptide(L)'
;MKISTLTKKKPAFLYFIGALVIMGTSIFATMHHSNAQTIEKKNNPVQEIKKEKIDHQEQPTQPVESKPVQMASKNYNVEQENTISGPELDKHLKGNLKGLGPNFVKSGEEHDIDPVFLAALAAQETGWGNSDIASSPWNNIGGITCMPDIYANIFGEDYPNPGCEALVEGGTNWQKFLSIEDSIRFKAIYLKQYYVENGNETIGEIQTVYAPSQAANDATGLNNHWVKNIVSIMNDVKAEQA
;
A
#
# COMPACT_ATOMS: atom_id res chain seq x y z
N MET A 1 -17.56 13.96 -67.92
CA MET A 1 -16.48 14.96 -67.74
C MET A 1 -16.19 15.02 -66.25
N LYS A 2 -15.03 14.49 -65.81
CA LYS A 2 -14.61 14.39 -64.40
C LYS A 2 -14.05 15.75 -63.96
N ILE A 3 -14.45 16.24 -62.79
CA ILE A 3 -13.73 17.31 -62.09
C ILE A 3 -13.41 16.77 -60.69
N SER A 4 -12.12 16.50 -60.46
CA SER A 4 -11.55 16.06 -59.19
C SER A 4 -11.32 17.27 -58.29
N THR A 5 -11.85 17.26 -57.08
CA THR A 5 -11.46 18.20 -56.02
C THR A 5 -10.62 17.47 -54.96
N LEU A 6 -9.35 17.86 -54.89
CA LEU A 6 -8.36 17.48 -53.88
C LEU A 6 -8.67 18.16 -52.53
N THR A 7 -8.99 17.38 -51.50
CA THR A 7 -8.96 17.86 -50.10
C THR A 7 -7.70 17.35 -49.40
N LYS A 8 -6.82 18.31 -49.09
CA LYS A 8 -5.53 18.15 -48.40
C LYS A 8 -5.78 17.85 -46.91
N LYS A 9 -5.52 16.62 -46.44
CA LYS A 9 -5.53 16.29 -45.01
C LYS A 9 -4.27 16.88 -44.34
N LYS A 10 -4.43 17.62 -43.25
CA LYS A 10 -3.33 18.05 -42.37
C LYS A 10 -2.85 16.86 -41.52
N PRO A 11 -1.55 16.72 -41.25
CA PRO A 11 -1.06 15.64 -40.39
C PRO A 11 -1.39 15.96 -38.93
N ALA A 12 -1.87 14.96 -38.19
CA ALA A 12 -2.03 15.02 -36.74
C ALA A 12 -0.64 15.06 -36.10
N PHE A 13 -0.35 16.12 -35.36
CA PHE A 13 0.83 16.24 -34.54
C PHE A 13 0.63 15.36 -33.29
N LEU A 14 1.24 14.18 -33.28
CA LEU A 14 1.36 13.32 -32.11
C LEU A 14 2.29 14.00 -31.10
N TYR A 15 1.73 14.58 -30.05
CA TYR A 15 2.48 14.98 -28.87
C TYR A 15 2.88 13.73 -28.10
N PHE A 16 4.10 13.24 -28.32
CA PHE A 16 4.79 12.39 -27.35
C PHE A 16 5.29 13.29 -26.21
N ILE A 17 4.45 13.51 -25.19
CA ILE A 17 4.95 13.91 -23.87
C ILE A 17 4.98 12.63 -23.05
N GLY A 18 6.17 12.04 -22.97
CA GLY A 18 6.45 10.89 -22.13
C GLY A 18 6.30 11.28 -20.66
N ALA A 19 5.12 11.07 -20.11
CA ALA A 19 5.00 10.79 -18.69
C ALA A 19 5.54 9.36 -18.50
N LEU A 20 6.76 9.26 -17.99
CA LEU A 20 7.35 8.00 -17.57
C LEU A 20 6.64 7.60 -16.26
N VAL A 21 5.39 7.12 -16.40
CA VAL A 21 4.63 6.53 -15.30
C VAL A 21 5.30 5.19 -15.05
N ILE A 22 6.14 5.13 -14.02
CA ILE A 22 6.62 3.86 -13.48
C ILE A 22 5.40 3.19 -12.85
N MET A 23 4.57 2.55 -13.67
CA MET A 23 3.63 1.54 -13.21
C MET A 23 4.51 0.41 -12.70
N GLY A 24 4.77 0.39 -11.40
CA GLY A 24 5.28 -0.79 -10.76
C GLY A 24 4.24 -1.87 -10.95
N THR A 25 4.41 -2.72 -11.97
CA THR A 25 3.69 -3.98 -12.07
C THR A 25 4.24 -4.92 -11.00
N SER A 26 4.07 -4.55 -9.73
CA SER A 26 4.20 -5.48 -8.64
C SER A 26 2.96 -6.35 -8.72
N ILE A 27 3.04 -7.44 -9.48
CA ILE A 27 2.07 -8.53 -9.38
C ILE A 27 2.26 -9.04 -7.95
N PHE A 28 1.42 -8.55 -7.04
CA PHE A 28 1.45 -8.93 -5.63
C PHE A 28 1.36 -10.43 -5.54
N ALA A 29 2.31 -11.02 -4.82
CA ALA A 29 2.33 -12.44 -4.58
C ALA A 29 0.98 -12.83 -3.96
N THR A 30 0.17 -13.56 -4.72
CA THR A 30 -0.94 -14.33 -4.18
C THR A 30 -0.37 -15.23 -3.10
N MET A 31 -0.57 -14.84 -1.83
CA MET A 31 -0.28 -15.72 -0.70
C MET A 31 -1.20 -16.92 -0.82
N HIS A 32 -0.66 -18.06 -1.26
CA HIS A 32 -1.31 -19.35 -1.05
C HIS A 32 -1.35 -19.59 0.47
N HIS A 33 -2.49 -19.28 1.10
CA HIS A 33 -2.78 -19.73 2.45
C HIS A 33 -2.95 -21.25 2.43
N SER A 34 -1.84 -21.98 2.57
CA SER A 34 -1.89 -23.38 2.95
C SER A 34 -2.26 -23.47 4.42
N ASN A 35 -3.35 -24.17 4.73
CA ASN A 35 -3.82 -24.44 6.09
C ASN A 35 -2.67 -25.00 6.96
N ALA A 36 -2.15 -24.18 7.88
CA ALA A 36 -1.15 -24.62 8.84
C ALA A 36 -1.79 -25.57 9.84
N GLN A 37 -1.43 -26.84 9.72
CA GLN A 37 -1.75 -27.90 10.66
C GLN A 37 -1.13 -27.60 12.03
N THR A 38 -1.92 -27.86 13.06
CA THR A 38 -1.61 -27.82 14.48
C THR A 38 -0.27 -28.48 14.81
N ILE A 39 0.69 -27.72 15.35
CA ILE A 39 1.86 -28.30 16.03
C ILE A 39 1.67 -28.18 17.54
N GLU A 40 1.63 -29.35 18.16
CA GLU A 40 1.52 -29.57 19.60
C GLU A 40 2.63 -28.86 20.40
N LYS A 41 2.22 -28.23 21.50
CA LYS A 41 3.13 -27.81 22.58
C LYS A 41 3.76 -29.06 23.23
N LYS A 42 5.09 -29.12 23.27
CA LYS A 42 5.83 -29.95 24.25
C LYS A 42 6.73 -29.07 25.11
N ASN A 43 6.62 -29.28 26.41
CA ASN A 43 7.20 -28.50 27.49
C ASN A 43 8.66 -28.90 27.83
N ASN A 44 9.42 -27.89 28.25
CA ASN A 44 10.50 -27.85 29.25
C ASN A 44 11.91 -28.42 28.96
N PRO A 45 12.96 -27.99 29.72
CA PRO A 45 13.05 -26.85 30.65
C PRO A 45 14.25 -25.90 30.40
N VAL A 46 14.12 -24.70 30.99
CA VAL A 46 15.12 -23.66 31.21
C VAL A 46 16.42 -24.21 31.81
N GLN A 47 17.56 -23.79 31.27
CA GLN A 47 18.83 -23.82 31.99
C GLN A 47 19.42 -22.41 32.14
N GLU A 48 19.65 -22.08 33.40
CA GLU A 48 20.18 -20.86 33.97
C GLU A 48 21.69 -20.80 33.69
N ILE A 49 22.15 -19.78 32.95
CA ILE A 49 23.58 -19.48 32.79
C ILE A 49 23.91 -18.19 33.52
N LYS A 50 24.94 -18.33 34.35
CA LYS A 50 25.40 -17.46 35.42
C LYS A 50 25.82 -16.06 34.93
N LYS A 51 25.52 -15.07 35.76
CA LYS A 51 26.05 -13.70 35.69
C LYS A 51 27.57 -13.73 35.81
N GLU A 52 28.26 -13.17 34.82
CA GLU A 52 29.64 -12.71 34.96
C GLU A 52 29.67 -11.19 34.72
N LYS A 53 30.41 -10.52 35.60
CA LYS A 53 30.45 -9.07 35.79
C LYS A 53 31.64 -8.55 34.99
N ILE A 54 31.42 -7.68 34.01
CA ILE A 54 32.50 -6.91 33.37
C ILE A 54 32.15 -5.42 33.46
N ASP A 55 33.13 -4.69 33.97
CA ASP A 55 33.16 -3.28 34.33
C ASP A 55 33.30 -2.37 33.09
N HIS A 56 32.94 -1.11 33.28
CA HIS A 56 32.63 -0.04 32.33
C HIS A 56 33.58 0.20 31.14
N GLN A 57 32.96 0.57 30.00
CA GLN A 57 33.34 1.80 29.28
C GLN A 57 32.06 2.54 28.82
N GLU A 58 31.80 3.70 29.41
CA GLU A 58 30.85 4.69 28.89
C GLU A 58 31.33 5.13 27.50
N GLN A 59 30.56 4.80 26.48
CA GLN A 59 30.73 5.38 25.15
C GLN A 59 30.18 6.82 25.16
N PRO A 60 30.82 7.79 24.47
CA PRO A 60 30.50 9.20 24.61
C PRO A 60 29.05 9.47 24.23
N THR A 61 28.35 10.16 25.12
CA THR A 61 27.04 10.77 24.88
C THR A 61 27.13 11.65 23.64
N GLN A 62 26.53 11.18 22.54
CA GLN A 62 26.36 11.98 21.35
C GLN A 62 25.40 13.15 21.67
N PRO A 63 25.63 14.35 21.10
CA PRO A 63 24.84 15.53 21.42
C PRO A 63 23.35 15.29 21.11
N VAL A 64 22.48 15.70 22.03
CA VAL A 64 21.03 15.69 21.84
C VAL A 64 20.69 16.60 20.66
N GLU A 65 20.48 15.97 19.49
CA GLU A 65 20.17 16.65 18.25
C GLU A 65 18.73 17.18 18.31
N SER A 66 18.57 18.49 18.09
CA SER A 66 17.29 19.19 18.08
C SER A 66 16.41 18.68 16.94
N LYS A 67 15.20 18.18 17.23
CA LYS A 67 14.27 17.58 16.26
C LYS A 67 13.72 18.59 15.23
N PRO A 68 14.08 18.51 13.94
CA PRO A 68 13.10 18.35 12.88
C PRO A 68 12.71 16.87 12.82
N VAL A 69 11.44 16.59 12.56
CA VAL A 69 10.87 15.26 12.62
C VAL A 69 11.49 14.34 11.56
N GLN A 70 12.46 13.49 11.95
CA GLN A 70 12.82 12.29 11.18
C GLN A 70 11.71 11.24 11.33
N MET A 71 10.53 11.54 10.81
CA MET A 71 9.53 10.50 10.55
C MET A 71 9.94 9.79 9.26
N ALA A 72 9.59 8.50 9.19
CA ALA A 72 9.73 7.66 8.01
C ALA A 72 11.09 6.94 7.88
N SER A 73 11.38 6.09 8.87
CA SER A 73 12.34 4.99 8.72
C SER A 73 11.59 3.69 8.41
N LYS A 74 12.30 2.65 7.96
CA LYS A 74 11.79 1.28 7.86
C LYS A 74 11.10 0.77 9.15
N ASN A 75 11.36 1.39 10.30
CA ASN A 75 10.80 1.00 11.60
C ASN A 75 9.56 1.83 11.98
N TYR A 76 8.99 2.59 11.05
CA TYR A 76 7.74 3.32 11.29
C TYR A 76 6.62 2.32 11.53
N ASN A 77 6.11 2.24 12.76
CA ASN A 77 4.96 1.41 13.11
C ASN A 77 3.70 2.01 12.44
N VAL A 78 2.82 1.17 11.89
CA VAL A 78 1.67 1.64 11.09
C VAL A 78 0.39 1.83 11.91
N GLU A 79 0.41 1.57 13.22
CA GLU A 79 -0.71 1.76 14.15
C GLU A 79 -0.56 3.07 14.97
N GLN A 80 0.24 4.02 14.50
CA GLN A 80 0.49 5.26 15.24
C GLN A 80 -0.76 6.13 15.30
N GLU A 81 -0.99 6.73 16.48
CA GLU A 81 -1.99 7.79 16.62
C GLU A 81 -1.68 8.94 15.65
N ASN A 82 -2.64 9.27 14.80
CA ASN A 82 -2.54 10.35 13.85
C ASN A 82 -3.72 11.32 14.03
N THR A 83 -3.42 12.61 14.07
CA THR A 83 -4.40 13.68 14.30
C THR A 83 -4.83 14.40 13.02
N ILE A 84 -4.39 13.92 11.85
CA ILE A 84 -4.78 14.52 10.57
C ILE A 84 -6.29 14.40 10.36
N SER A 85 -6.93 15.53 10.01
CA SER A 85 -8.34 15.51 9.64
C SER A 85 -8.53 15.07 8.17
N GLY A 86 -9.70 14.53 7.84
CA GLY A 86 -10.04 14.16 6.47
C GLY A 86 -9.79 15.29 5.45
N PRO A 87 -10.28 16.52 5.69
CA PRO A 87 -10.00 17.65 4.80
C PRO A 87 -8.53 18.03 4.67
N GLU A 88 -7.72 17.87 5.74
CA GLU A 88 -6.28 18.13 5.67
C GLU A 88 -5.58 17.06 4.81
N LEU A 89 -5.88 15.79 5.02
CA LEU A 89 -5.36 14.71 4.17
C LEU A 89 -5.76 14.90 2.70
N ASP A 90 -7.00 15.33 2.45
CA ASP A 90 -7.54 15.49 1.11
C ASP A 90 -6.77 16.50 0.24
N LYS A 91 -6.14 17.51 0.85
CA LYS A 91 -5.33 18.51 0.13
C LYS A 91 -4.20 17.88 -0.70
N HIS A 92 -3.73 16.70 -0.29
CA HIS A 92 -2.63 15.99 -0.92
C HIS A 92 -3.09 14.93 -1.92
N LEU A 93 -4.38 14.56 -1.90
CA LEU A 93 -4.92 13.51 -2.75
C LEU A 93 -5.21 14.02 -4.18
N LYS A 94 -4.99 13.13 -5.15
CA LYS A 94 -5.08 13.43 -6.59
C LYS A 94 -5.80 12.29 -7.31
N GLY A 95 -6.10 12.47 -8.60
CA GLY A 95 -6.81 11.49 -9.42
C GLY A 95 -8.10 11.01 -8.75
N ASN A 96 -8.37 9.71 -8.82
CA ASN A 96 -9.52 9.10 -8.16
C ASN A 96 -9.40 9.04 -6.62
N LEU A 97 -8.26 9.43 -6.03
CA LEU A 97 -8.12 9.52 -4.58
C LEU A 97 -8.62 10.86 -4.03
N LYS A 98 -8.75 11.89 -4.88
CA LYS A 98 -9.20 13.21 -4.47
C LYS A 98 -10.65 13.16 -3.95
N GLY A 99 -10.91 13.82 -2.83
CA GLY A 99 -12.18 13.82 -2.12
C GLY A 99 -12.30 12.73 -1.06
N LEU A 100 -11.37 11.77 -1.01
CA LEU A 100 -11.45 10.58 -0.14
C LEU A 100 -10.68 10.74 1.17
N GLY A 101 -10.11 11.91 1.48
CA GLY A 101 -9.42 12.15 2.74
C GLY A 101 -10.22 11.71 3.98
N PRO A 102 -11.52 12.08 4.11
CA PRO A 102 -12.37 11.59 5.19
C PRO A 102 -12.54 10.07 5.25
N ASN A 103 -12.56 9.38 4.10
CA ASN A 103 -12.68 7.94 4.03
C ASN A 103 -11.42 7.23 4.50
N PHE A 104 -10.24 7.73 4.11
CA PHE A 104 -8.96 7.24 4.62
C PHE A 104 -8.84 7.43 6.13
N VAL A 105 -9.18 8.62 6.65
CA VAL A 105 -9.16 8.90 8.09
C VAL A 105 -10.11 7.96 8.83
N LYS A 106 -11.37 7.89 8.42
CA LYS A 106 -12.35 7.00 9.03
C LYS A 106 -11.90 5.54 9.05
N SER A 107 -11.47 4.99 7.91
CA SER A 107 -11.05 3.59 7.84
C SER A 107 -9.75 3.32 8.60
N GLY A 108 -8.84 4.31 8.67
CA GLY A 108 -7.65 4.20 9.49
C GLY A 108 -7.98 4.12 10.98
N GLU A 109 -8.81 5.05 11.46
CA GLU A 109 -9.27 5.10 12.85
C GLU A 109 -10.07 3.85 13.26
N GLU A 110 -10.99 3.37 12.42
CA GLU A 110 -11.82 2.19 12.73
C GLU A 110 -11.03 0.88 12.80
N HIS A 111 -9.80 0.85 12.26
CA HIS A 111 -9.02 -0.38 12.09
C HIS A 111 -7.58 -0.28 12.61
N ASP A 112 -7.27 0.75 13.40
CA ASP A 112 -5.96 1.01 14.00
C ASP A 112 -4.82 1.05 12.95
N ILE A 113 -5.05 1.70 11.80
CA ILE A 113 -4.04 1.91 10.76
C ILE A 113 -3.87 3.40 10.50
N ASP A 114 -2.62 3.89 10.46
CA ASP A 114 -2.31 5.29 10.18
C ASP A 114 -2.94 5.70 8.83
N PRO A 115 -3.89 6.66 8.82
CA PRO A 115 -4.59 7.06 7.60
C PRO A 115 -3.67 7.67 6.55
N VAL A 116 -2.54 8.27 6.95
CA VAL A 116 -1.53 8.79 6.01
C VAL A 116 -0.77 7.65 5.36
N PHE A 117 -0.46 6.57 6.10
CA PHE A 117 0.12 5.37 5.52
C PHE A 117 -0.84 4.69 4.54
N LEU A 118 -2.12 4.56 4.92
CA LEU A 118 -3.15 3.97 4.06
C LEU A 118 -3.31 4.74 2.74
N ALA A 119 -3.37 6.07 2.81
CA ALA A 119 -3.42 6.94 1.64
C ALA A 119 -2.13 6.87 0.79
N ALA A 120 -0.95 6.85 1.43
CA ALA A 120 0.32 6.71 0.73
C ALA A 120 0.43 5.38 -0.03
N LEU A 121 -0.07 4.30 0.58
CA LEU A 121 -0.13 3.00 -0.08
C LEU A 121 -1.06 3.06 -1.29
N ALA A 122 -2.29 3.56 -1.15
CA ALA A 122 -3.21 3.71 -2.27
C ALA A 122 -2.62 4.55 -3.41
N ALA A 123 -1.94 5.66 -3.09
CA ALA A 123 -1.26 6.50 -4.07
C ALA A 123 -0.13 5.75 -4.80
N GLN A 124 0.68 4.97 -4.08
CA GLN A 124 1.73 4.13 -4.65
C GLN A 124 1.15 3.05 -5.57
N GLU A 125 0.04 2.41 -5.17
CA GLU A 125 -0.59 1.31 -5.93
C GLU A 125 -1.23 1.76 -7.25
N THR A 126 -1.73 2.99 -7.28
CA THR A 126 -2.58 3.47 -8.38
C THR A 126 -1.99 4.61 -9.18
N GLY A 127 -0.76 5.03 -8.84
CA GLY A 127 -0.19 6.27 -9.39
C GLY A 127 -1.09 7.46 -9.09
N TRP A 128 -1.46 7.63 -7.82
CA TRP A 128 -2.39 8.66 -7.34
C TRP A 128 -3.81 8.55 -7.93
N GLY A 129 -4.35 7.34 -8.04
CA GLY A 129 -5.69 7.06 -8.52
C GLY A 129 -5.88 7.19 -10.03
N ASN A 130 -4.79 7.20 -10.82
CA ASN A 130 -4.85 7.37 -12.27
C ASN A 130 -4.80 6.03 -13.04
N SER A 131 -4.65 4.90 -12.35
CA SER A 131 -4.68 3.58 -12.98
C SER A 131 -6.08 3.17 -13.43
N ASP A 132 -6.18 2.35 -14.47
CA ASP A 132 -7.46 1.83 -14.94
C ASP A 132 -8.19 1.00 -13.85
N ILE A 133 -7.44 0.26 -13.01
CA ILE A 133 -8.02 -0.50 -11.89
C ILE A 133 -8.60 0.40 -10.78
N ALA A 134 -8.12 1.64 -10.63
CA ALA A 134 -8.67 2.59 -9.67
C ALA A 134 -10.03 3.16 -10.12
N SER A 135 -10.42 2.93 -11.37
CA SER A 135 -11.67 3.39 -11.94
C SER A 135 -12.72 2.27 -11.96
N SER A 136 -13.99 2.66 -12.09
CA SER A 136 -15.08 1.73 -12.35
C SER A 136 -14.80 0.94 -13.65
N PRO A 137 -15.09 -0.37 -13.70
CA PRO A 137 -15.85 -1.14 -12.71
C PRO A 137 -15.02 -1.80 -11.60
N TRP A 138 -13.70 -1.57 -11.51
CA TRP A 138 -12.86 -2.20 -10.49
C TRP A 138 -12.91 -1.48 -9.15
N ASN A 139 -12.87 -0.15 -9.15
CA ASN A 139 -12.83 0.68 -7.93
C ASN A 139 -11.73 0.21 -6.95
N ASN A 140 -10.63 -0.33 -7.46
CA ASN A 140 -9.60 -1.00 -6.67
C ASN A 140 -8.40 -0.08 -6.49
N ILE A 141 -8.39 0.64 -5.38
CA ILE A 141 -7.30 1.56 -5.04
C ILE A 141 -6.17 0.89 -4.26
N GLY A 142 -6.39 -0.36 -3.82
CA GLY A 142 -5.45 -1.10 -3.00
C GLY A 142 -4.52 -2.03 -3.78
N GLY A 143 -4.62 -2.09 -5.11
CA GLY A 143 -3.85 -3.04 -5.93
C GLY A 143 -4.20 -4.50 -5.64
N ILE A 144 -5.45 -4.77 -5.25
CA ILE A 144 -5.87 -6.07 -4.73
C ILE A 144 -6.11 -7.06 -5.87
N THR A 145 -5.29 -8.10 -5.96
CA THR A 145 -5.54 -9.23 -6.87
C THR A 145 -6.74 -10.05 -6.40
N CYS A 146 -7.30 -10.88 -7.28
CA CYS A 146 -8.51 -11.64 -6.97
C CYS A 146 -8.37 -12.48 -5.69
N MET A 147 -9.18 -12.17 -4.66
CA MET A 147 -9.16 -12.86 -3.37
C MET A 147 -10.58 -12.96 -2.76
N PRO A 148 -11.49 -13.72 -3.39
CA PRO A 148 -12.90 -13.78 -2.99
C PRO A 148 -13.10 -14.30 -1.56
N ASP A 149 -12.27 -15.23 -1.10
CA ASP A 149 -12.37 -15.78 0.26
C ASP A 149 -12.02 -14.75 1.33
N ILE A 150 -10.99 -13.93 1.08
CA ILE A 150 -10.61 -12.83 1.97
C ILE A 150 -11.67 -11.73 1.93
N TYR A 151 -12.25 -11.45 0.76
CA TYR A 151 -13.39 -10.53 0.63
C TYR A 151 -14.57 -10.97 1.49
N ALA A 152 -14.97 -12.24 1.40
CA ALA A 152 -16.05 -12.79 2.21
C ALA A 152 -15.72 -12.79 3.71
N ASN A 153 -14.46 -13.04 4.10
CA ASN A 153 -14.04 -12.92 5.49
C ASN A 153 -14.16 -11.48 6.02
N ILE A 154 -13.69 -10.50 5.24
CA ILE A 154 -13.66 -9.09 5.67
C ILE A 154 -15.07 -8.47 5.70
N PHE A 155 -15.90 -8.73 4.70
CA PHE A 155 -17.23 -8.10 4.59
C PHE A 155 -18.40 -8.97 5.05
N GLY A 156 -18.18 -10.28 5.22
CA GLY A 156 -19.22 -11.27 5.47
C GLY A 156 -19.75 -11.90 4.18
N GLU A 157 -20.20 -13.16 4.27
CA GLU A 157 -20.70 -13.93 3.12
C GLU A 157 -21.93 -13.29 2.45
N ASP A 158 -22.74 -12.55 3.22
CA ASP A 158 -23.94 -11.87 2.73
C ASP A 158 -23.64 -10.52 2.04
N TYR A 159 -22.40 -10.00 2.16
CA TYR A 159 -22.03 -8.75 1.50
C TYR A 159 -21.75 -8.99 0.01
N PRO A 160 -22.36 -8.20 -0.92
CA PRO A 160 -22.20 -8.47 -2.34
C PRO A 160 -20.75 -8.35 -2.81
N ASN A 161 -20.19 -9.46 -3.31
CA ASN A 161 -18.88 -9.46 -3.96
C ASN A 161 -19.05 -9.28 -5.49
N PRO A 162 -18.60 -8.16 -6.08
CA PRO A 162 -18.72 -7.92 -7.52
C PRO A 162 -17.77 -8.80 -8.37
N GLY A 163 -17.00 -9.68 -7.73
CA GLY A 163 -16.15 -10.66 -8.36
C GLY A 163 -14.79 -10.10 -8.79
N CYS A 164 -14.15 -10.83 -9.68
CA CYS A 164 -12.83 -10.49 -10.19
C CYS A 164 -12.84 -10.43 -11.71
N GLU A 165 -11.99 -9.57 -12.27
CA GLU A 165 -11.90 -9.40 -13.72
C GLU A 165 -10.50 -8.93 -14.10
N ALA A 166 -9.97 -9.46 -15.21
CA ALA A 166 -8.71 -9.00 -15.78
C ALA A 166 -8.92 -7.77 -16.67
N LEU A 167 -7.96 -6.84 -16.66
CA LEU A 167 -7.97 -5.67 -17.56
C LEU A 167 -7.82 -6.06 -19.04
N VAL A 168 -7.08 -7.14 -19.29
CA VAL A 168 -6.78 -7.67 -20.62
C VAL A 168 -6.87 -9.20 -20.57
N GLU A 169 -7.20 -9.81 -21.70
CA GLU A 169 -7.27 -11.27 -21.81
C GLU A 169 -5.94 -11.92 -21.39
N GLY A 170 -6.01 -12.91 -20.49
CA GLY A 170 -4.84 -13.60 -19.93
C GLY A 170 -4.05 -12.78 -18.90
N GLY A 171 -4.51 -11.58 -18.54
CA GLY A 171 -3.88 -10.74 -17.52
C GLY A 171 -4.23 -11.16 -16.08
N THR A 172 -3.70 -10.41 -15.11
CA THR A 172 -4.04 -10.55 -13.69
C THR A 172 -5.52 -10.27 -13.47
N ASN A 173 -6.22 -11.19 -12.80
CA ASN A 173 -7.56 -10.94 -12.29
C ASN A 173 -7.47 -10.03 -11.06
N TRP A 174 -8.11 -8.88 -11.13
CA TRP A 174 -8.18 -7.91 -10.04
C TRP A 174 -9.51 -8.06 -9.30
N GLN A 175 -9.48 -7.95 -7.97
CA GLN A 175 -10.69 -7.87 -7.17
C GLN A 175 -11.44 -6.57 -7.53
N LYS A 176 -12.75 -6.66 -7.73
CA LYS A 176 -13.62 -5.49 -7.90
C LYS A 176 -14.19 -5.11 -6.54
N PHE A 177 -14.51 -3.83 -6.36
CA PHE A 177 -15.19 -3.31 -5.18
C PHE A 177 -16.47 -2.57 -5.59
N LEU A 178 -17.51 -2.63 -4.75
CA LEU A 178 -18.76 -1.92 -5.02
C LEU A 178 -18.54 -0.39 -5.07
N SER A 179 -17.54 0.09 -4.34
CA SER A 179 -17.14 1.50 -4.26
C SER A 179 -15.64 1.64 -3.97
N ILE A 180 -15.08 2.84 -4.16
CA ILE A 180 -13.69 3.09 -3.76
C ILE A 180 -13.57 3.07 -2.24
N GLU A 181 -14.61 3.53 -1.53
CA GLU A 181 -14.70 3.45 -0.07
C GLU A 181 -14.57 2.02 0.44
N ASP A 182 -15.21 1.06 -0.21
CA ASP A 182 -15.06 -0.37 0.12
C ASP A 182 -13.63 -0.85 -0.11
N SER A 183 -12.95 -0.37 -1.15
CA SER A 183 -11.55 -0.73 -1.38
C SER A 183 -10.62 -0.16 -0.30
N ILE A 184 -10.87 1.06 0.18
CA ILE A 184 -10.14 1.66 1.32
C ILE A 184 -10.36 0.82 2.59
N ARG A 185 -11.63 0.53 2.92
CA ARG A 185 -11.99 -0.26 4.10
C ARG A 185 -11.40 -1.66 4.06
N PHE A 186 -11.49 -2.33 2.91
CA PHE A 186 -10.88 -3.64 2.70
C PHE A 186 -9.37 -3.58 2.94
N LYS A 187 -8.68 -2.57 2.39
CA LYS A 187 -7.23 -2.44 2.54
C LYS A 187 -6.82 -2.23 4.00
N ALA A 188 -7.54 -1.41 4.75
CA ALA A 188 -7.29 -1.18 6.16
C ALA A 188 -7.42 -2.48 6.98
N ILE A 189 -8.54 -3.20 6.84
CA ILE A 189 -8.78 -4.47 7.54
C ILE A 189 -7.76 -5.53 7.10
N TYR A 190 -7.45 -5.60 5.81
CA TYR A 190 -6.47 -6.54 5.27
C TYR A 190 -5.07 -6.32 5.87
N LEU A 191 -4.61 -5.07 5.95
CA LEU A 191 -3.34 -4.73 6.60
C LEU A 191 -3.35 -5.11 8.09
N LYS A 192 -4.43 -4.79 8.79
CA LYS A 192 -4.58 -5.13 10.21
C LYS A 192 -4.49 -6.64 10.45
N GLN A 193 -5.36 -7.41 9.80
CA GLN A 193 -5.50 -8.86 10.06
C GLN A 193 -4.33 -9.68 9.52
N TYR A 194 -3.81 -9.34 8.33
CA TYR A 194 -2.86 -10.20 7.64
C TYR A 194 -1.40 -9.76 7.81
N TYR A 195 -1.14 -8.54 8.30
CA TYR A 195 0.22 -8.06 8.52
C TYR A 195 0.47 -7.75 10.00
N VAL A 196 -0.27 -6.78 10.54
CA VAL A 196 -0.04 -6.25 11.88
C VAL A 196 -0.30 -7.31 12.94
N GLU A 197 -1.44 -8.00 12.89
CA GLU A 197 -1.75 -9.09 13.84
C GLU A 197 -0.83 -10.30 13.71
N ASN A 198 -0.07 -10.39 12.61
CA ASN A 198 1.00 -11.39 12.39
C ASN A 198 2.40 -10.88 12.78
N GLY A 199 2.49 -9.73 13.47
CA GLY A 199 3.74 -9.15 13.98
C GLY A 199 4.51 -8.30 12.97
N ASN A 200 3.91 -7.95 11.82
CA ASN A 200 4.50 -7.02 10.85
C ASN A 200 3.92 -5.63 11.09
N GLU A 201 4.40 -4.97 12.14
CA GLU A 201 3.83 -3.72 12.62
C GLU A 201 4.46 -2.50 11.94
N THR A 202 5.65 -2.64 11.36
CA THR A 202 6.37 -1.53 10.72
C THR A 202 6.30 -1.57 9.20
N ILE A 203 6.47 -0.40 8.56
CA ILE A 203 6.56 -0.29 7.09
C ILE A 203 7.61 -1.26 6.52
N GLY A 204 8.76 -1.39 7.16
CA GLY A 204 9.84 -2.28 6.74
C GLY A 204 9.47 -3.75 6.86
N GLU A 205 8.82 -4.16 7.95
CA GLU A 205 8.34 -5.54 8.12
C GLU A 205 7.25 -5.87 7.09
N ILE A 206 6.29 -4.96 6.89
CA ILE A 206 5.26 -5.09 5.86
C ILE A 206 5.91 -5.25 4.48
N GLN A 207 6.95 -4.48 4.14
CA GLN A 207 7.66 -4.62 2.86
C GLN A 207 8.17 -6.06 2.65
N THR A 208 8.70 -6.71 3.68
CA THR A 208 9.28 -8.06 3.54
C THR A 208 8.27 -9.10 3.05
N VAL A 209 6.98 -8.87 3.29
CA VAL A 209 5.88 -9.75 2.85
C VAL A 209 5.17 -9.17 1.62
N TYR A 210 4.88 -7.87 1.64
CA TYR A 210 4.06 -7.18 0.64
C TYR A 210 4.82 -6.93 -0.67
N ALA A 211 6.07 -6.50 -0.58
CA ALA A 211 6.94 -6.17 -1.71
C ALA A 211 8.37 -6.67 -1.41
N PRO A 212 8.58 -8.00 -1.32
CA PRO A 212 9.87 -8.56 -0.93
C PRO A 212 10.95 -8.12 -1.91
N SER A 213 12.08 -7.68 -1.35
CA SER A 213 13.27 -7.43 -2.15
C SER A 213 13.71 -8.75 -2.81
N GLN A 214 14.17 -8.69 -4.05
CA GLN A 214 14.62 -9.86 -4.82
C GLN A 214 13.51 -10.90 -5.12
N ALA A 215 12.24 -10.50 -5.09
CA ALA A 215 11.16 -11.35 -5.57
C ALA A 215 11.48 -11.86 -6.98
N ALA A 216 11.21 -13.14 -7.26
CA ALA A 216 11.54 -13.75 -8.56
C ALA A 216 10.86 -13.03 -9.74
N ASN A 217 9.73 -12.38 -9.49
CA ASN A 217 8.97 -11.58 -10.45
C ASN A 217 9.35 -10.08 -10.47
N ASP A 218 10.31 -9.63 -9.66
CA ASP A 218 10.83 -8.25 -9.64
C ASP A 218 12.24 -8.16 -10.24
N ALA A 219 12.36 -8.51 -11.52
CA ALA A 219 13.64 -8.54 -12.23
C ALA A 219 14.36 -7.17 -12.27
N THR A 220 13.62 -6.08 -12.12
CA THR A 220 14.15 -4.70 -12.15
C THR A 220 14.41 -4.12 -10.76
N GLY A 221 14.09 -4.83 -9.68
CA GLY A 221 14.36 -4.40 -8.31
C GLY A 221 13.51 -3.23 -7.83
N LEU A 222 12.29 -3.06 -8.35
CA LEU A 222 11.38 -1.98 -7.98
C LEU A 222 10.98 -2.06 -6.51
N ASN A 223 10.89 -3.27 -5.95
CA ASN A 223 10.53 -3.49 -4.56
C ASN A 223 11.56 -2.89 -3.59
N ASN A 224 12.82 -2.69 -4.01
CA ASN A 224 13.85 -2.04 -3.21
C ASN A 224 13.54 -0.55 -2.93
N HIS A 225 12.63 0.05 -3.70
CA HIS A 225 12.22 1.45 -3.59
C HIS A 225 10.90 1.65 -2.86
N TRP A 226 10.19 0.57 -2.52
CA TRP A 226 8.84 0.63 -1.95
C TRP A 226 8.79 1.47 -0.66
N VAL A 227 9.66 1.16 0.32
CA VAL A 227 9.71 1.93 1.58
C VAL A 227 10.00 3.39 1.31
N LYS A 228 11.01 3.67 0.49
CA LYS A 228 11.41 5.05 0.15
C LYS A 228 10.24 5.85 -0.44
N ASN A 229 9.46 5.25 -1.34
CA ASN A 229 8.36 5.93 -2.00
C ASN A 229 7.20 6.20 -1.03
N ILE A 230 6.80 5.21 -0.22
CA ILE A 230 5.77 5.38 0.81
C ILE A 230 6.17 6.50 1.77
N VAL A 231 7.39 6.43 2.29
CA VAL A 231 7.97 7.44 3.17
C VAL A 231 7.93 8.83 2.54
N SER A 232 8.30 8.96 1.27
CA SER A 232 8.27 10.23 0.55
C SER A 232 6.85 10.80 0.50
N ILE A 233 5.86 9.99 0.16
CA ILE A 233 4.46 10.41 0.09
C ILE A 233 3.94 10.84 1.47
N MET A 234 4.27 10.08 2.51
CA MET A 234 3.86 10.41 3.88
C MET A 234 4.48 11.73 4.37
N ASN A 235 5.74 11.99 4.01
CA ASN A 235 6.42 13.23 4.37
C ASN A 235 5.81 14.44 3.66
N ASP A 236 5.40 14.30 2.39
CA ASP A 236 4.71 15.36 1.65
C ASP A 236 3.37 15.76 2.32
N VAL A 237 2.72 14.81 3.01
CA VAL A 237 1.48 15.07 3.77
C VAL A 237 1.78 15.69 5.15
N LYS A 238 2.82 15.24 5.85
CA LYS A 238 3.09 15.65 7.25
C LYS A 238 3.95 16.92 7.36
N ALA A 239 4.73 17.29 6.35
CA ALA A 239 5.60 18.48 6.38
C ALA A 239 4.84 19.82 6.41
N GLU A 240 3.57 19.84 6.01
CA GLU A 240 2.73 21.06 6.01
C GLU A 240 1.91 21.24 7.31
N GLN A 241 2.05 20.33 8.28
CA GLN A 241 1.45 20.44 9.61
C GLN A 241 2.31 21.20 10.63
N ALA A 242 3.55 21.57 10.26
CA ALA A 242 4.55 22.19 11.13
C ALA A 242 4.66 23.71 10.97
#